data_AF-A0A830SMV5-F1
#
_entry.id   AF-A0A830SMV5-F1
#
_cell.length_a   1.000
_cell.length_b   1.000
_cell.length_c   1.000
_cell.angle_alpha   90.00
_cell.angle_beta   90.00
_cell.angle_gamma   90.00
#
_symmetry.space_group_name_H-M   'P 1'
#
loop_
_entity.id
_entity.type
_entity.pdbx_description
1 polymer ?
#
loop_
_entity_poly.entity_id
_entity_poly.type
_entity_poly.pdbx_seq_one_letter_code
_entity_poly.pdbx_strand_id
1 'polypeptide(L)'
;MELWLTVNGKRTCASAQLDPLTRAVVISLFTWRRAEPDDNADVPMGWWGDTWPAVQNDRYGSRLWLLQRSKLTNQLVQTVRGYIRECLQ
;
A
#
# COMPACT_ATOMS: atom_id res chain seq x y z
N MET A 1 -10.54 15.89 8.95
CA MET A 1 -9.07 15.99 8.87
C MET A 1 -8.69 15.95 7.41
N GLU A 2 -8.05 16.99 6.89
CA GLU A 2 -7.63 17.03 5.48
C GLU A 2 -6.26 16.36 5.31
N LEU A 3 -6.20 15.33 4.47
CA LEU A 3 -4.95 14.68 4.09
C LEU A 3 -4.42 15.33 2.80
N TRP A 4 -3.14 15.69 2.80
CA TRP A 4 -2.48 16.35 1.67
C TRP A 4 -1.36 15.46 1.12
N LEU A 5 -1.30 15.37 -0.21
CA LEU A 5 -0.30 14.61 -0.95
C LEU A 5 0.51 15.56 -1.85
N THR A 6 1.79 15.26 -2.05
CA THR A 6 2.60 15.93 -3.08
C THR A 6 2.70 15.00 -4.28
N VAL A 7 2.01 15.34 -5.37
CA VAL A 7 1.99 14.59 -6.63
C VAL A 7 2.71 15.42 -7.68
N ASN A 8 3.80 14.92 -8.24
CA ASN A 8 4.61 15.63 -9.25
C ASN A 8 4.98 17.07 -8.83
N GLY A 9 5.36 17.25 -7.56
CA GLY A 9 5.72 18.56 -6.99
C GLY A 9 4.54 19.47 -6.65
N LYS A 10 3.30 19.08 -6.97
CA LYS A 10 2.09 19.85 -6.65
C LYS A 10 1.38 19.29 -5.41
N ARG A 11 1.08 20.17 -4.46
CA ARG A 11 0.27 19.83 -3.29
C ARG A 11 -1.20 19.64 -3.70
N THR A 12 -1.75 18.47 -3.41
CA THR A 12 -3.09 18.04 -3.83
C THR A 12 -3.82 17.45 -2.62
N CYS A 13 -5.11 17.76 -2.45
CA CYS A 13 -5.90 17.14 -1.41
C CYS A 13 -6.12 15.66 -1.75
N ALA A 14 -6.02 14.76 -0.77
CA ALA A 14 -6.20 13.33 -1.01
C ALA A 14 -7.61 12.95 -1.49
N SER A 15 -8.61 13.80 -1.22
CA SER A 15 -9.97 13.64 -1.72
C SER A 15 -10.21 14.29 -3.09
N ALA A 16 -9.23 15.00 -3.65
CA ALA A 16 -9.34 15.56 -4.98
C ALA A 16 -9.43 14.44 -6.03
N GLN A 17 -10.04 14.73 -7.17
CA GLN A 17 -10.04 13.79 -8.28
C GLN A 17 -8.61 13.63 -8.81
N LEU A 18 -8.10 12.40 -8.74
CA LEU A 18 -6.79 12.01 -9.24
C LEU A 18 -6.93 11.30 -10.59
N ASP A 19 -5.94 11.45 -11.45
CA ASP A 19 -5.84 10.62 -12.66
C ASP A 19 -5.75 9.12 -12.29
N PRO A 20 -6.08 8.20 -13.20
CA PRO A 20 -6.13 6.77 -12.90
C PRO A 20 -4.82 6.21 -12.34
N LEU A 21 -3.66 6.67 -12.84
CA LEU A 21 -2.35 6.16 -12.42
C LEU A 21 -2.02 6.65 -11.01
N THR A 22 -2.14 7.95 -10.76
CA THR A 22 -1.88 8.51 -9.42
C THR A 22 -2.81 7.87 -8.39
N ARG A 23 -4.08 7.69 -8.74
CA ARG A 23 -5.05 7.01 -7.86
C ARG A 23 -4.64 5.57 -7.58
N ALA A 24 -4.23 4.80 -8.58
CA ALA A 24 -3.75 3.43 -8.40
C ALA A 24 -2.53 3.39 -7.46
N VAL A 25 -1.54 4.25 -7.67
CA VAL A 25 -0.35 4.35 -6.81
C VAL A 25 -0.72 4.66 -5.35
N VAL A 26 -1.62 5.62 -5.14
CA VAL A 26 -2.08 5.99 -3.78
C VAL A 26 -2.80 4.81 -3.12
N ILE A 27 -3.68 4.11 -3.84
CA ILE A 27 -4.37 2.94 -3.30
C ILE A 27 -3.36 1.83 -2.97
N SER A 28 -2.44 1.52 -3.89
CA SER A 28 -1.40 0.51 -3.67
C SER A 28 -0.53 0.81 -2.45
N LEU A 29 -0.14 2.07 -2.23
CA LEU A 29 0.73 2.40 -1.09
C LEU A 29 -0.02 2.46 0.24
N PHE A 30 -1.22 3.04 0.24
CA PHE A 30 -1.89 3.49 1.47
C PHE A 30 -3.15 2.71 1.84
N THR A 31 -3.42 1.58 1.17
CA THR A 31 -4.41 0.59 1.63
C THR A 31 -3.73 -0.72 2.02
N TRP A 32 -4.47 -1.59 2.69
CA TRP A 32 -3.93 -2.85 3.19
C TRP A 32 -4.02 -3.95 2.15
N ARG A 33 -2.86 -4.50 1.78
CA ARG A 33 -2.77 -5.82 1.13
C ARG A 33 -2.84 -6.91 2.18
N ARG A 34 -3.38 -8.07 1.77
CA ARG A 34 -3.38 -9.27 2.60
C ARG A 34 -1.98 -9.68 3.02
N ALA A 35 -1.84 -10.05 4.29
CA ALA A 35 -0.65 -10.74 4.78
C ALA A 35 -0.47 -12.06 3.99
N GLU A 36 0.77 -12.35 3.61
CA GLU A 36 1.14 -13.64 3.04
C GLU A 36 1.14 -14.73 4.13
N PRO A 37 1.06 -16.02 3.75
CA PRO A 37 1.05 -17.12 4.72
C PRO A 37 2.24 -17.12 5.70
N ASP A 38 3.38 -16.60 5.27
CA ASP A 38 4.62 -16.55 6.07
C ASP A 38 4.77 -15.24 6.87
N ASP A 39 3.84 -14.29 6.74
CA ASP A 39 3.87 -13.06 7.51
C ASP A 39 3.34 -13.28 8.93
N ASN A 40 3.99 -12.63 9.90
CA ASN A 40 3.54 -12.66 11.29
C ASN A 40 2.40 -11.64 11.52
N ALA A 41 1.16 -12.09 11.33
CA ALA A 41 -0.04 -11.26 11.56
C ALA A 41 -1.18 -12.05 12.20
N ASP A 42 -1.63 -11.62 13.37
CA ASP A 42 -2.80 -12.21 14.06
C ASP A 42 -4.10 -12.03 13.28
N VAL A 43 -4.24 -10.87 12.62
CA VAL A 43 -5.37 -10.54 11.75
C VAL A 43 -4.81 -10.19 10.38
N PRO A 44 -5.03 -11.03 9.35
CA PRO A 44 -4.60 -10.71 8.00
C PRO A 44 -5.54 -9.63 7.46
N MET A 45 -5.16 -8.36 7.64
CA MET A 45 -5.82 -7.21 7.01
C MET A 45 -5.91 -7.41 5.50
N GLY A 46 -6.72 -6.63 4.78
CA GLY A 46 -6.78 -6.76 3.33
C GLY A 46 -8.05 -6.17 2.75
N TRP A 47 -8.23 -6.33 1.44
CA TRP A 47 -9.45 -5.99 0.74
C TRP A 47 -10.16 -7.25 0.23
N TRP A 48 -11.44 -7.40 0.54
CA TRP A 48 -12.21 -8.58 0.15
C TRP A 48 -12.31 -8.75 -1.38
N GLY A 49 -12.21 -7.65 -2.14
CA GLY A 49 -12.20 -7.64 -3.61
C GLY A 49 -11.06 -8.43 -4.23
N ASP A 50 -9.94 -8.61 -3.53
CA ASP A 50 -8.79 -9.41 -3.99
C ASP A 50 -9.11 -10.92 -4.05
N THR A 51 -10.26 -11.36 -3.53
CA THR A 51 -10.67 -12.77 -3.57
C THR A 51 -11.14 -13.19 -4.97
N TRP A 52 -11.72 -12.26 -5.73
CA TRP A 52 -12.21 -12.48 -7.09
C TRP A 52 -11.79 -11.32 -8.00
N PRO A 53 -10.48 -11.19 -8.29
CA PRO A 53 -9.99 -10.07 -9.07
C PRO A 53 -10.38 -10.25 -10.55
N ALA A 54 -10.67 -9.13 -11.22
CA ALA A 54 -10.97 -9.13 -12.66
C ALA A 54 -9.76 -9.53 -13.50
N VAL A 55 -8.55 -9.24 -13.01
CA VAL A 55 -7.27 -9.65 -13.59
C VAL A 55 -6.58 -10.58 -12.61
N GLN A 56 -6.08 -11.72 -13.07
CA GLN A 56 -5.42 -12.69 -12.20
C GLN A 56 -4.24 -12.04 -11.46
N ASN A 57 -4.17 -12.28 -10.15
CA ASN A 57 -3.16 -11.72 -9.24
C ASN A 57 -3.22 -10.19 -9.04
N ASP A 58 -4.26 -9.50 -9.50
CA ASP A 58 -4.49 -8.11 -9.11
C ASP A 58 -4.81 -8.06 -7.61
N ARG A 59 -4.05 -7.25 -6.87
CA ARG A 59 -4.09 -7.18 -5.41
C ARG A 59 -3.87 -5.75 -4.96
N TYR A 60 -4.84 -5.20 -4.25
CA TYR A 60 -4.78 -3.82 -3.81
C TYR A 60 -3.97 -3.66 -2.51
N GLY A 61 -3.36 -2.49 -2.37
CA GLY A 61 -2.64 -2.10 -1.16
C GLY A 61 -1.24 -2.68 -1.01
N SER A 62 -0.65 -2.42 0.16
CA SER A 62 0.70 -2.86 0.52
C SER A 62 0.70 -3.56 1.88
N ARG A 63 1.80 -4.28 2.16
CA ARG A 63 2.05 -4.93 3.45
C ARG A 63 2.80 -4.02 4.44
N LEU A 64 2.89 -2.71 4.17
CA LEU A 64 3.57 -1.74 5.05
C LEU A 64 2.96 -1.68 6.47
N TRP A 65 1.69 -2.06 6.62
CA TRP A 65 1.02 -2.12 7.91
C TRP A 65 1.60 -3.18 8.86
N LEU A 66 2.28 -4.22 8.35
CA LEU A 66 3.00 -5.21 9.17
C LEU A 66 4.16 -4.58 9.95
N LEU A 67 4.65 -3.42 9.49
CA LEU A 67 5.80 -2.72 10.05
C LEU A 67 5.40 -1.67 11.08
N GLN A 68 4.12 -1.62 11.46
CA GLN A 68 3.64 -0.70 12.47
C GLN A 68 4.39 -0.93 13.80
N ARG A 69 4.86 0.17 14.40
CA ARG A 69 5.60 0.17 15.67
C ARG A 69 6.99 -0.51 15.61
N SER A 70 7.50 -0.84 14.42
CA SER A 70 8.88 -1.32 14.26
C SER A 70 9.92 -0.22 14.49
N LYS A 71 11.13 -0.60 14.95
CA LYS A 71 12.26 0.32 15.09
C LYS A 71 12.82 0.69 13.71
N LEU A 72 13.11 1.97 13.49
CA LEU A 72 13.76 2.43 12.26
C LEU A 72 15.22 1.94 12.22
N THR A 73 15.48 0.96 11.35
CA THR A 73 16.80 0.39 11.10
C THR A 73 17.07 0.34 9.60
N ASN A 74 18.35 0.23 9.22
CA ASN A 74 18.71 0.05 7.80
C ASN A 74 18.06 -1.20 7.19
N GLN A 75 17.91 -2.27 7.97
CA GLN A 75 17.24 -3.48 7.54
C GLN A 75 15.76 -3.22 7.26
N LEU A 76 15.06 -2.50 8.15
CA LEU A 76 13.65 -2.14 7.95
C LEU A 76 13.45 -1.33 6.66
N VAL A 77 14.36 -0.40 6.35
CA VAL A 77 14.30 0.39 5.11
C VAL A 77 14.35 -0.51 3.87
N GLN A 78 15.13 -1.60 3.89
CA GLN A 78 15.14 -2.55 2.76
C GLN A 78 13.82 -3.32 2.66
N THR A 79 13.25 -3.74 3.79
CA THR A 79 11.91 -4.38 3.83
C THR A 79 10.83 -3.44 3.28
N VAL A 80 10.82 -2.18 3.71
CA VAL A 80 9.90 -1.14 3.22
C VAL A 80 10.01 -0.98 1.69
N ARG A 81 11.24 -0.91 1.15
CA ARG A 81 11.46 -0.84 -0.30
C ARG A 81 10.94 -2.08 -1.03
N GLY A 82 11.08 -3.26 -0.43
CA GLY A 82 10.51 -4.50 -0.94
C GLY A 82 8.99 -4.40 -1.09
N TYR A 83 8.30 -4.06 0.00
CA TYR A 83 6.83 -3.92 -0.01
C TYR A 83 6.33 -2.83 -0.96
N ILE A 84 7.04 -1.69 -1.07
CA ILE A 84 6.70 -0.62 -2.02
C ILE A 84 6.84 -1.09 -3.47
N ARG A 85 7.89 -1.85 -3.80
CA ARG A 85 8.06 -2.38 -5.16
C ARG A 85 6.97 -3.40 -5.48
N GLU A 86 6.68 -4.29 -4.54
CA GLU A 86 5.69 -5.36 -4.70
C GLU A 86 4.26 -4.84 -4.90
N CYS A 87 3.87 -3.71 -4.30
CA CYS A 87 2.53 -3.16 -4.49
C CYS A 87 2.37 -2.31 -5.76
N LEU A 88 3.48 -1.98 -6.44
CA LEU A 88 3.49 -1.12 -7.64
C LEU A 88 3.81 -1.90 -8.94
N GLN A 89 4.07 -3.20 -8.84
CA GLN A 89 4.31 -4.13 -9.97
C GLN A 89 3.10 -5.04 -10.13
#